data_AF-A0A3G9JLV2-F1
#
_entry.id   AF-A0A3G9JLV2-F1
#
_cell.length_a   1.000
_cell.length_b   1.000
_cell.length_c   1.000
_cell.angle_alpha   90.00
_cell.angle_beta   90.00
_cell.angle_gamma   90.00
#
_symmetry.space_group_name_H-M   'P 1'
#
loop_
_entity.id
_entity.type
_entity.pdbx_description
1 polymer ?
#
loop_
_entity_poly.entity_id
_entity_poly.type
_entity_poly.pdbx_seq_one_letter_code
_entity_poly.pdbx_strand_id
1 'polypeptide(L)' 'MFVRVIPNNKGDKTKSFCALVESKRVNGVPKHVVLINFGLVDNESVPYLKAAFAKKKPRLVYDDEDS' A
#
# COMPACT_ATOMS: atom_id res chain seq x y z
N MET A 1 -5.22 7.26 5.99
CA MET A 1 -5.13 5.95 5.34
C MET A 1 -3.73 5.80 4.79
N PHE A 2 -3.13 4.61 4.90
CA PHE A 2 -1.80 4.32 4.39
C PHE A 2 -1.67 2.83 4.05
N VAL A 3 -0.72 2.49 3.19
CA VAL A 3 -0.36 1.09 2.90
C VAL A 3 0.62 0.62 3.97
N ARG A 4 0.22 -0.36 4.77
CA ARG A 4 1.09 -1.08 5.71
C ARG A 4 1.83 -2.17 4.94
N VAL A 5 3.14 -2.22 5.09
CA VAL A 5 4.03 -3.18 4.42
C VAL A 5 4.74 -3.99 5.51
N ILE A 6 4.62 -5.31 5.44
CA ILE A 6 5.26 -6.24 6.37
C ILE A 6 6.17 -7.16 5.54
N PRO A 7 7.50 -7.16 5.78
CA PRO A 7 8.42 -7.99 5.01
C PRO A 7 8.12 -9.48 5.21
N ASN A 8 8.25 -10.26 4.14
CA ASN A 8 8.09 -11.71 4.21
C ASN A 8 9.36 -12.38 4.75
N ASN A 9 9.48 -12.48 6.07
CA ASN A 9 10.69 -13.00 6.72
C ASN A 9 10.93 -14.51 6.52
N LYS A 10 9.88 -15.30 6.29
CA LYS A 10 9.98 -16.78 6.20
C LYS A 10 9.98 -17.31 4.76
N GLY A 11 9.52 -16.53 3.78
CA GLY A 11 9.41 -16.96 2.40
C GLY A 11 10.27 -16.12 1.46
N ASP A 12 9.74 -15.87 0.27
CA ASP A 12 10.37 -15.04 -0.73
C ASP A 12 10.58 -13.60 -0.24
N LYS A 13 11.86 -13.20 -0.11
CA LYS A 13 12.29 -11.87 0.35
C LYS A 13 12.05 -10.77 -0.69
N THR A 14 11.75 -11.13 -1.94
CA THR A 14 11.36 -10.16 -2.99
C THR A 14 9.92 -9.68 -2.84
N LYS A 15 9.17 -10.23 -1.89
CA LYS A 15 7.77 -9.91 -1.66
C LYS A 15 7.50 -9.46 -0.23
N SER A 16 6.44 -8.68 -0.06
CA SER A 16 5.97 -8.17 1.22
C SER A 16 4.46 -8.32 1.34
N PHE A 17 3.98 -8.56 2.57
CA PHE A 17 2.55 -8.52 2.85
C PHE A 17 2.08 -7.08 2.94
N CYS A 18 1.15 -6.70 2.07
CA CYS A 18 0.61 -5.35 2.00
C CYS A 18 -0.85 -5.31 2.44
N ALA A 19 -1.22 -4.30 3.22
CA ALA A 19 -2.61 -4.05 3.59
C ALA A 19 -2.90 -2.56 3.63
N LEU A 20 -4.11 -2.19 3.25
CA LEU A 20 -4.60 -0.83 3.32
C LEU A 20 -5.20 -0.57 4.69
N VAL A 21 -4.67 0.42 5.40
CA VAL A 21 -5.04 0.70 6.78
C VAL A 21 -5.60 2.11 6.89
N GLU A 22 -6.77 2.22 7.50
CA GLU A 22 -7.34 3.49 7.94
C GLU A 22 -6.94 3.78 9.38
N SER A 23 -6.54 5.03 9.63
CA SER A 23 -6.30 5.53 10.99
C SER A 23 -7.49 6.38 11.41
N LYS A 24 -8.24 5.92 12.41
CA LYS A 24 -9.42 6.61 12.96
C LYS A 24 -9.29 6.77 14.47
N ARG A 25 -9.90 7.81 15.03
CA ARG A 25 -10.01 7.97 16.48
C ARG A 25 -11.36 7.45 16.94
N VAL A 26 -11.37 6.53 17.89
CA VAL A 26 -12.58 6.04 18.54
C VAL A 26 -12.44 6.36 20.01
N ASN A 27 -13.32 7.22 20.54
CA ASN A 27 -13.28 7.68 21.93
C ASN A 27 -11.91 8.27 22.33
N GLY A 28 -11.32 9.09 21.46
CA GLY A 28 -10.00 9.71 21.67
C GLY A 28 -8.80 8.79 21.40
N VAL A 29 -8.99 7.48 21.38
CA VAL A 29 -7.93 6.49 21.16
C VAL A 29 -7.67 6.30 19.65
N PRO A 30 -6.42 6.42 19.16
CA PRO A 30 -6.10 6.10 17.79
C PRO A 30 -6.22 4.59 17.55
N LYS A 31 -7.02 4.20 16.56
CA LYS A 31 -7.23 2.82 16.15
C LYS A 31 -6.93 2.69 14.65
N HIS A 32 -6.12 1.70 14.32
CA HIS A 32 -5.82 1.31 12.95
C HIS A 32 -6.72 0.15 12.54
N VAL A 33 -7.48 0.32 11.45
CA VAL A 33 -8.37 -0.72 10.92
C VAL A 33 -7.96 -1.05 9.49
N VAL A 34 -7.83 -2.35 9.21
CA VAL A 34 -7.54 -2.85 7.86
C VAL A 34 -8.81 -2.72 7.03
N LEU A 35 -8.71 -2.02 5.90
CA LEU A 35 -9.79 -1.88 4.92
C LEU A 35 -9.68 -2.94 3.82
N ILE A 36 -8.48 -3.17 3.30
CA ILE A 36 -8.20 -4.12 2.22
C ILE A 36 -6.91 -4.87 2.57
N ASN A 37 -6.91 -6.19 2.36
CA ASN A 37 -5.71 -7.00 2.43
C ASN A 37 -5.26 -7.34 0.99
N PHE A 38 -4.08 -6.86 0.60
CA PHE A 38 -3.51 -7.14 -0.72
C PHE A 38 -2.74 -8.46 -0.75
N GLY A 39 -2.49 -9.08 0.41
CA GLY A 39 -1.69 -10.29 0.50
C GLY A 39 -0.22 -10.04 0.16
N LEU A 40 0.43 -11.04 -0.43
CA LEU A 40 1.82 -11.00 -0.87
C LEU A 40 1.95 -10.20 -2.16
N VAL A 41 2.75 -9.14 -2.12
CA VAL A 41 2.98 -8.22 -3.24
C VAL A 41 4.48 -8.12 -3.49
N ASP A 42 4.89 -8.06 -4.76
CA ASP A 42 6.29 -7.87 -5.12
C ASP A 42 6.79 -6.50 -4.62
N ASN A 43 8.01 -6.46 -4.08
CA ASN A 43 8.56 -5.25 -3.45
C ASN A 43 8.64 -4.08 -4.43
N GLU A 44 8.86 -4.35 -5.73
CA GLU A 44 8.86 -3.36 -6.79
C GLU A 44 7.49 -2.69 -6.99
N SER A 45 6.40 -3.41 -6.69
CA SER A 45 5.02 -2.89 -6.80
C SER A 45 4.61 -2.01 -5.62
N VAL A 46 5.33 -2.08 -4.48
CA VAL A 46 4.98 -1.39 -3.23
C VAL A 46 4.93 0.14 -3.38
N PRO A 47 5.89 0.82 -4.05
CA PRO A 47 5.84 2.27 -4.24
C PRO A 47 4.60 2.73 -5.00
N TYR A 48 4.18 2.00 -6.03
CA TYR A 48 2.98 2.31 -6.81
C TYR A 48 1.72 2.15 -5.97
N LEU A 49 1.67 1.10 -5.14
CA LEU A 49 0.56 0.89 -4.22
C LEU A 49 0.48 2.02 -3.18
N LYS A 50 1.61 2.45 -2.63
CA LYS A 50 1.67 3.62 -1.72
C LYS A 50 1.19 4.89 -2.43
N ALA A 51 1.60 5.12 -3.67
CA ALA A 51 1.20 6.27 -4.48
C ALA A 51 -0.31 6.29 -4.76
N ALA A 52 -0.90 5.15 -5.14
CA ALA A 52 -2.32 5.01 -5.45
C ALA A 52 -3.24 5.38 -4.28
N PHE A 53 -2.79 5.13 -3.05
CA PHE A 53 -3.53 5.42 -1.80
C PHE A 53 -2.96 6.59 -1.00
N ALA A 54 -2.01 7.36 -1.56
CA ALA A 54 -1.50 8.56 -0.93
C ALA A 54 -2.59 9.64 -0.87
N LYS A 55 -2.54 10.50 0.16
CA LYS A 55 -3.46 11.65 0.27
C LYS A 55 -3.38 12.58 -0.94
N LYS A 56 -2.16 12.78 -1.45
CA LYS A 56 -1.89 13.49 -2.71
C LYS A 56 -1.57 12.45 -3.78
N LYS A 57 -2.60 11.96 -4.47
CA LYS A 57 -2.44 10.96 -5.52
C LYS A 57 -1.66 11.57 -6.69
N PRO A 58 -0.54 10.98 -7.12
CA PRO A 58 0.12 11.43 -8.33
C PRO A 58 -0.79 11.19 -9.54
N ARG A 59 -0.66 12.05 -10.56
CA ARG A 59 -1.28 11.76 -11.85
C ARG A 59 -0.56 10.57 -12.47
N LEU A 60 -1.34 9.63 -12.97
CA LEU A 60 -0.81 8.55 -13.78
C LEU A 60 -0.46 9.12 -15.15
N VAL A 61 0.81 9.02 -15.50
CA VAL A 61 1.35 9.39 -16.81
C VAL A 61 1.80 8.09 -17.43
N TYR A 62 1.29 7.80 -18.62
CA TYR A 62 1.77 6.70 -19.43
C TYR A 62 2.75 7.29 -20.43
N ASP A 63 3.81 6.56 -20.75
CA ASP A 63 4.50 6.82 -22.00
C ASP A 63 3.52 6.39 -23.08
N ASP A 64 2.87 7.37 -23.72
CA ASP A 64 2.09 7.10 -24.92
C ASP A 64 3.08 6.50 -25.92
N GLU A 65 2.92 5.21 -26.27
CA GLU A 65 3.57 4.65 -27.45
C GLU A 65 2.93 5.33 -28.67
N ASP A 66 3.41 6.55 -28.96
CA ASP A 66 3.11 7.24 -30.21
C ASP A 66 3.46 6.27 -31.36
N SER A 67 2.41 5.87 -32.08
CA SER A 67 2.40 4.89 -33.16
C SER A 67 3.08 5.39 -34.43
#